data_AF-A0A9D7N175-F1
#
_entry.id   AF-A0A9D7N175-F1
#
_cell.length_a   1.000
_cell.length_b   1.000
_cell.length_c   1.000
_cell.angle_alpha   90.00
_cell.angle_beta   90.00
_cell.angle_gamma   90.00
#
_symmetry.space_group_name_H-M   'P 1'
#
loop_
_entity.id
_entity.type
_entity.pdbx_description
1 polymer ?
#
loop_
_entity_poly.entity_id
_entity_poly.type
_entity_poly.pdbx_seq_one_letter_code
_entity_poly.pdbx_strand_id
1 'polypeptide(L)'
;MRKVDEAVFVYRYRLGTVGLSLLLSFANHLVTIAGVSLIGVALADELQRASFFDLLVIYPVVGVVSALPLAPAGLGIGETLFGSFYAMFGRSYDIGVLTSVIYRLTFIAWSLLGGVFLLTGRERVPSDPLEGEAFGSPPLSASAAEAR
;
A
#
# COMPACT_ATOMS: atom_id res chain seq x y z
N MET A 1 -28.44 -4.77 5.53
CA MET A 1 -27.99 -6.17 5.68
C MET A 1 -27.81 -6.91 4.35
N ARG A 2 -28.72 -6.76 3.36
CA ARG A 2 -28.64 -7.46 2.06
C ARG A 2 -27.34 -7.29 1.25
N LYS A 3 -26.70 -6.11 1.27
CA LYS A 3 -25.44 -5.85 0.54
C LYS A 3 -24.22 -6.59 1.13
N VAL A 4 -24.25 -6.92 2.42
CA VAL A 4 -23.17 -7.69 3.07
C VAL A 4 -23.33 -9.18 2.75
N ASP A 5 -24.56 -9.69 2.77
CA ASP A 5 -24.85 -11.08 2.38
C ASP A 5 -24.56 -11.32 0.89
N GLU A 6 -24.85 -10.36 0.02
CA GLU A 6 -24.59 -10.42 -1.42
C GLU A 6 -23.08 -10.39 -1.73
N ALA A 7 -22.30 -9.60 -0.97
CA ALA A 7 -20.83 -9.61 -1.05
C ALA A 7 -20.24 -10.95 -0.57
N VAL A 8 -20.80 -11.56 0.48
CA VAL A 8 -20.39 -12.89 0.97
C VAL A 8 -20.74 -14.00 -0.03
N PHE A 9 -21.85 -13.87 -0.76
CA PHE A 9 -22.27 -14.86 -1.76
C PHE A 9 -21.38 -14.85 -3.02
N VAL A 10 -20.92 -13.68 -3.45
CA VAL A 10 -19.96 -13.55 -4.58
C VAL A 10 -18.57 -14.10 -4.20
N TYR A 11 -18.14 -13.95 -2.94
CA TYR A 11 -16.83 -14.42 -2.48
C TYR A 11 -16.74 -15.95 -2.33
N ARG A 12 -17.84 -16.61 -1.99
CA ARG A 12 -17.89 -18.08 -1.81
C ARG A 12 -17.56 -18.88 -3.08
N TYR A 13 -17.81 -18.33 -4.27
CA TYR A 13 -17.53 -19.02 -5.54
C TYR A 13 -16.09 -18.84 -6.07
N ARG A 14 -15.23 -18.04 -5.41
CA ARG A 14 -13.83 -17.82 -5.82
C ARG A 14 -12.85 -17.79 -4.65
N LEU A 15 -12.99 -18.71 -3.68
CA LEU A 15 -12.04 -18.87 -2.56
C LEU A 15 -10.57 -18.96 -3.02
N GLY A 16 -10.32 -19.55 -4.19
CA GLY A 16 -8.98 -19.59 -4.80
C GLY A 16 -8.46 -18.20 -5.20
N THR A 17 -9.31 -17.33 -5.72
CA THR A 17 -8.92 -15.94 -6.04
C THR A 17 -8.63 -15.15 -4.77
N VAL A 18 -9.44 -15.32 -3.73
CA VAL A 18 -9.22 -14.69 -2.42
C VAL A 18 -7.90 -15.12 -1.80
N GLY A 19 -7.68 -16.44 -1.76
CA GLY A 19 -6.42 -17.02 -1.27
C GLY A 19 -5.22 -16.54 -2.07
N LEU A 20 -5.34 -16.49 -3.40
CA LEU A 20 -4.29 -15.96 -4.27
C LEU A 20 -4.02 -14.48 -4.01
N SER A 21 -5.05 -13.65 -3.83
CA SER A 21 -4.89 -12.23 -3.51
C SER A 21 -4.20 -12.01 -2.16
N LEU A 22 -4.55 -12.80 -1.14
CA LEU A 22 -3.87 -12.77 0.16
C LEU A 22 -2.41 -13.21 0.04
N LEU A 23 -2.16 -14.30 -0.70
CA LEU A 23 -0.82 -14.80 -0.95
C LEU A 23 0.03 -13.76 -1.70
N LEU A 24 -0.52 -13.13 -2.74
CA LEU A 24 0.16 -12.06 -3.48
C LEU A 24 0.45 -10.87 -2.58
N SER A 25 -0.49 -10.48 -1.72
CA SER A 25 -0.29 -9.38 -0.78
C SER A 25 0.83 -9.69 0.22
N PHE A 26 0.85 -10.92 0.76
CA PHE A 26 1.89 -11.38 1.66
C PHE A 26 3.26 -11.46 0.96
N ALA A 27 3.30 -12.04 -0.24
CA ALA A 27 4.50 -12.10 -1.07
C ALA A 27 5.03 -10.70 -1.39
N ASN A 28 4.15 -9.75 -1.71
CA ASN A 28 4.52 -8.35 -1.93
C ASN A 28 5.19 -7.76 -0.68
N HIS A 29 4.64 -7.98 0.51
CA HIS A 29 5.26 -7.52 1.75
C HIS A 29 6.65 -8.13 1.97
N LEU A 30 6.81 -9.44 1.69
CA LEU A 30 8.12 -10.10 1.79
C LEU A 30 9.14 -9.50 0.82
N VAL A 31 8.74 -9.23 -0.43
CA VAL A 31 9.60 -8.58 -1.43
C VAL A 31 10.01 -7.19 -0.94
N THR A 32 9.06 -6.44 -0.38
CA THR A 32 9.35 -5.12 0.19
C THR A 32 10.35 -5.19 1.35
N ILE A 33 10.15 -6.12 2.29
CA ILE A 33 11.06 -6.34 3.43
C ILE A 33 12.45 -6.77 2.95
N ALA A 34 12.52 -7.63 1.93
CA ALA A 34 13.79 -8.01 1.32
C ALA A 34 14.51 -6.78 0.70
N GLY A 35 13.76 -5.90 0.02
CA GLY A 35 14.29 -4.63 -0.49
C GLY A 35 14.85 -3.72 0.62
N VAL A 36 14.11 -3.56 1.72
CA VAL A 36 14.58 -2.78 2.90
C VAL A 36 15.81 -3.44 3.53
N SER A 37 15.86 -4.77 3.57
CA SER A 37 17.03 -5.51 4.06
C SER A 37 18.26 -5.22 3.22
N LEU A 38 18.13 -5.19 1.88
CA LEU A 38 19.22 -4.83 0.97
C LEU A 38 19.69 -3.39 1.17
N ILE A 39 18.78 -2.46 1.42
CA ILE A 39 19.11 -1.07 1.79
C ILE A 39 19.93 -1.06 3.09
N GLY A 40 19.51 -1.81 4.11
CA GLY A 40 20.25 -1.96 5.36
C GLY A 40 21.63 -2.62 5.17
N VAL A 41 21.79 -3.53 4.22
CA VAL A 41 23.09 -4.10 3.85
C VAL A 41 24.01 -3.06 3.23
N ALA A 42 23.47 -2.17 2.40
CA ALA A 42 24.25 -1.13 1.73
C ALA A 42 24.64 0.03 2.65
N LEU A 43 23.80 0.36 3.64
CA LEU A 43 23.96 1.56 4.47
C LEU A 43 24.63 1.31 5.83
N ALA A 44 24.55 0.09 6.36
CA ALA A 44 24.91 -0.19 7.73
C ALA A 44 25.88 -1.37 7.86
N ASP A 45 26.83 -1.20 8.78
CA ASP A 45 27.67 -2.28 9.28
C ASP A 45 26.84 -3.38 9.93
N GLU A 46 27.40 -4.58 10.04
CA GLU A 46 26.69 -5.78 10.51
C GLU A 46 26.01 -5.58 11.88
N LEU A 47 26.64 -4.83 12.78
CA LEU A 47 26.10 -4.53 14.12
C LEU A 47 24.89 -3.57 14.07
N GLN A 48 24.84 -2.69 13.08
CA GLN A 48 23.82 -1.63 12.96
C GLN A 48 22.67 -2.02 12.02
N ARG A 49 22.81 -3.14 11.31
CA ARG A 49 21.82 -3.66 10.37
C ARG A 49 20.68 -4.36 11.10
N ALA A 50 19.44 -4.01 10.77
CA ALA A 50 18.27 -4.77 11.22
C ALA A 50 18.26 -6.16 10.59
N SER A 51 17.97 -7.18 11.39
CA SER A 51 17.78 -8.54 10.87
C SER A 51 16.51 -8.58 10.01
N PHE A 52 16.45 -9.53 9.09
CA PHE A 52 15.24 -9.77 8.30
C PHE A 52 14.00 -10.02 9.19
N PHE A 53 14.18 -10.71 10.32
CA PHE A 53 13.11 -10.95 11.28
C PHE A 53 12.68 -9.70 12.05
N ASP A 54 13.61 -8.79 12.35
CA ASP A 54 13.26 -7.50 12.96
C ASP A 54 12.43 -6.68 11.98
N LEU A 55 12.83 -6.66 10.71
CA LEU A 55 12.11 -5.94 9.66
C LEU A 55 10.71 -6.53 9.38
N LEU A 56 10.50 -7.84 9.57
CA LEU A 56 9.19 -8.48 9.53
C LEU A 56 8.21 -7.94 10.58
N VAL A 57 8.71 -7.42 11.71
CA VAL A 57 7.89 -6.81 12.76
C VAL A 57 7.78 -5.30 12.55
N ILE A 58 8.91 -4.64 12.28
CA ILE A 58 8.97 -3.18 12.13
C ILE A 58 8.09 -2.73 10.95
N TYR A 59 8.24 -3.37 9.79
CA TYR A 59 7.60 -2.92 8.56
C TYR A 59 6.06 -2.86 8.64
N PRO A 60 5.33 -3.91 9.02
CA PRO A 60 3.87 -3.85 9.12
C PRO A 60 3.40 -2.89 10.21
N VAL A 61 4.09 -2.80 11.34
CA VAL A 61 3.72 -1.88 12.43
C VAL A 61 3.88 -0.43 11.99
N VAL A 62 5.03 -0.08 11.40
CA VAL A 62 5.25 1.25 10.84
C VAL A 62 4.25 1.55 9.73
N GLY A 63 3.94 0.58 8.87
CA GLY A 63 2.95 0.73 7.79
C GLY A 63 1.54 1.05 8.32
N VAL A 64 1.07 0.34 9.35
CA VAL A 64 -0.23 0.60 9.97
C VAL A 64 -0.27 1.99 10.63
N VAL A 65 0.78 2.37 11.36
CA VAL A 65 0.83 3.68 12.01
C VAL A 65 0.96 4.81 11.00
N SER A 66 1.74 4.63 9.93
CA SER A 66 1.91 5.63 8.87
C SER A 66 0.67 5.80 7.99
N ALA A 67 -0.23 4.81 7.97
CA ALA A 67 -1.53 4.91 7.31
C ALA A 67 -2.52 5.80 8.08
N LEU A 68 -2.24 6.09 9.35
CA LEU A 68 -3.02 7.07 10.09
C LEU A 68 -2.76 8.46 9.49
N PRO A 69 -3.81 9.25 9.16
CA PRO A 69 -3.67 10.57 8.57
C PRO A 69 -3.25 11.63 9.61
N LEU A 70 -2.19 11.32 10.36
CA LEU A 70 -1.60 12.17 11.40
C LEU A 70 -0.69 13.25 10.80
N ALA A 71 -0.12 13.01 9.62
CA ALA A 71 0.71 13.94 8.88
C ALA A 71 0.51 13.78 7.36
N PRO A 72 0.67 14.86 6.56
CA PRO A 72 0.61 14.76 5.10
C PRO A 72 1.67 13.75 4.61
N ALA A 73 1.20 12.70 3.92
CA ALA A 73 2.01 11.58 3.43
C ALA A 73 2.87 10.87 4.50
N GLY A 74 2.51 10.95 5.79
CA GLY A 74 3.27 10.31 6.88
C GLY A 74 4.72 10.82 7.00
N LEU A 75 5.00 12.05 6.56
CA LEU A 75 6.31 12.70 6.62
C LEU A 75 6.68 13.00 8.09
N GLY A 76 7.93 12.75 8.48
CA GLY A 76 8.38 12.80 9.88
C GLY A 76 7.99 11.57 10.70
N ILE A 77 6.73 11.14 10.67
CA ILE A 77 6.24 10.03 11.51
C ILE A 77 6.91 8.71 11.12
N GLY A 78 6.95 8.38 9.83
CA GLY A 78 7.58 7.15 9.36
C GLY A 78 9.08 7.09 9.67
N GLU A 79 9.76 8.24 9.56
CA GLU A 79 11.20 8.36 9.82
C GLU A 79 11.50 8.17 11.31
N THR A 80 10.76 8.87 12.18
CA THR A 80 10.90 8.73 13.62
C THR A 80 10.59 7.31 14.07
N LEU A 81 9.52 6.68 13.56
CA LEU A 81 9.20 5.31 13.93
C LEU A 81 10.29 4.32 13.51
N PHE A 82 10.80 4.42 12.29
CA PHE A 82 11.92 3.57 11.84
C PHE A 82 13.14 3.75 12.74
N GLY A 83 13.53 4.99 13.04
CA GLY A 83 14.63 5.28 13.95
C GLY A 83 14.38 4.72 15.36
N SER A 84 13.18 4.93 15.91
CA SER A 84 12.80 4.45 17.26
C SER A 84 12.82 2.93 17.35
N PHE A 85 12.33 2.22 16.32
CA PHE A 85 12.40 0.77 16.29
C PHE A 85 13.84 0.27 16.22
N TYR A 86 14.68 0.86 15.37
CA TYR A 86 16.10 0.51 15.32
C TYR A 86 16.78 0.71 16.68
N ALA A 87 16.53 1.85 17.33
CA ALA A 87 17.02 2.13 18.68
C ALA A 87 16.51 1.11 19.72
N MET A 88 15.25 0.69 19.63
CA MET A 88 14.67 -0.32 20.52
C MET A 88 15.37 -1.68 20.40
N PHE A 89 15.84 -2.03 19.21
CA PHE A 89 16.63 -3.23 18.98
C PHE A 89 18.15 -3.04 19.19
N GLY A 90 18.56 -1.94 19.85
CA GLY A 90 19.96 -1.67 20.19
C GLY A 90 20.82 -1.16 19.03
N ARG A 91 20.19 -0.61 17.98
CA ARG A 91 20.86 -0.08 16.78
C ARG A 91 20.76 1.44 16.71
N SER A 92 21.50 2.05 15.80
CA SER A 92 21.52 3.50 15.62
C SER A 92 20.18 4.01 15.08
N TYR A 93 19.64 5.03 15.77
CA TYR A 93 18.45 5.76 15.34
C TYR A 93 18.65 6.37 13.94
N ASP A 94 19.83 6.96 13.69
CA ASP A 94 20.15 7.65 12.44
C ASP A 94 20.14 6.68 11.24
N ILE A 95 20.60 5.45 11.45
CA ILE A 95 20.56 4.40 10.42
C ILE A 95 19.11 3.99 10.12
N GLY A 96 18.26 3.91 11.14
CA GLY A 96 16.83 3.65 10.95
C GLY A 96 16.15 4.74 10.13
N VAL A 97 16.39 6.01 10.49
CA VAL A 97 15.89 7.17 9.73
C VAL A 97 16.40 7.13 8.30
N LEU A 98 17.70 6.96 8.08
CA LEU A 98 18.29 6.92 6.74
C LEU A 98 17.70 5.80 5.88
N THR A 99 17.53 4.61 6.46
CA THR A 99 16.89 3.47 5.80
C THR A 99 15.47 3.82 5.35
N SER A 100 14.69 4.51 6.20
CA SER A 100 13.33 4.94 5.86
C SER A 100 13.28 5.96 4.71
N VAL A 101 14.25 6.87 4.66
CA VAL A 101 14.36 7.89 3.60
C VAL A 101 14.68 7.24 2.26
N ILE A 102 15.70 6.36 2.21
CA ILE A 102 16.07 5.65 0.98
C ILE A 102 14.91 4.78 0.50
N TYR A 103 14.26 4.07 1.40
CA TYR A 103 13.08 3.27 1.09
C TYR A 103 11.95 4.11 0.45
N ARG A 104 11.67 5.30 1.01
CA ARG A 104 10.65 6.21 0.49
C ARG A 104 11.02 6.76 -0.90
N LEU A 105 12.29 7.05 -1.14
CA LEU A 105 12.79 7.45 -2.46
C LEU A 105 12.59 6.33 -3.50
N THR A 106 12.81 5.07 -3.12
CA THR A 106 12.51 3.93 -4.00
C THR A 106 11.03 3.89 -4.37
N PHE A 107 10.14 4.10 -3.40
CA PHE A 107 8.69 4.18 -3.66
C PHE A 107 8.33 5.33 -4.59
N ILE A 108 8.86 6.54 -4.34
CA ILE A 108 8.61 7.71 -5.19
C ILE A 108 9.10 7.46 -6.61
N ALA A 109 10.27 6.83 -6.79
CA ALA A 109 10.78 6.47 -8.11
C ALA A 109 9.83 5.51 -8.84
N TRP A 110 9.29 4.51 -8.14
CA TRP A 110 8.32 3.58 -8.72
C TRP A 110 6.97 4.25 -9.05
N SER A 111 6.49 5.13 -8.18
CA SER A 111 5.29 5.92 -8.42
C SER A 111 5.46 6.87 -9.61
N LEU A 112 6.64 7.47 -9.77
CA LEU A 112 6.94 8.34 -10.91
C LEU A 112 6.95 7.55 -12.21
N LEU A 113 7.57 6.36 -12.23
CA LEU A 113 7.49 5.46 -13.37
C LEU A 113 6.05 5.10 -13.73
N GLY A 114 5.23 4.75 -12.72
CA GLY A 114 3.80 4.52 -12.92
C GLY A 114 3.05 5.73 -13.49
N GLY A 115 3.39 6.93 -13.03
CA GLY A 115 2.86 8.19 -13.56
C GLY A 115 3.27 8.43 -15.02
N VAL A 116 4.51 8.14 -15.39
CA VAL A 116 4.97 8.22 -16.79
C VAL A 116 4.20 7.24 -17.68
N PHE A 117 3.99 6.00 -17.23
CA PHE A 117 3.15 5.03 -17.94
C PHE A 117 1.70 5.50 -18.08
N LEU A 118 1.14 6.16 -17.07
CA LEU A 118 -0.21 6.70 -17.12
C LEU A 118 -0.34 7.87 -18.11
N LEU A 119 0.65 8.76 -18.16
CA LEU A 119 0.67 9.89 -19.11
C LEU A 119 0.93 9.45 -20.56
N THR A 120 1.60 8.31 -20.76
CA THR A 120 1.92 7.78 -22.09
C THR A 120 0.92 6.72 -22.57
N GLY A 121 0.17 6.11 -21.65
CA GLY A 121 -0.93 5.22 -21.97
C GLY A 121 -2.12 6.00 -22.50
N ARG A 122 -2.61 5.65 -23.70
CA ARG A 122 -3.87 6.22 -24.22
C ARG A 122 -5.00 5.83 -23.28
N GLU A 123 -5.77 6.82 -22.80
CA GLU A 123 -7.06 6.58 -22.17
C GLU A 123 -7.89 5.68 -23.09
N ARG A 124 -8.16 4.45 -22.65
CA ARG A 124 -9.28 3.69 -23.20
C ARG A 124 -10.53 4.31 -22.60
N VAL A 125 -11.03 5.37 -23.24
CA VAL A 125 -12.38 5.84 -23.01
C VAL A 125 -13.30 4.65 -23.32
N PRO A 126 -14.06 4.11 -22.34
CA PRO A 126 -15.04 3.07 -22.62
C PRO A 126 -15.97 3.58 -23.71
N SER A 127 -16.00 2.90 -24.85
CA SER A 127 -16.80 3.29 -26.01
C SER A 127 -18.29 3.05 -25.80
N ASP A 128 -18.68 2.44 -24.67
CA ASP A 128 -20.07 2.16 -24.31
C ASP A 128 -20.47 2.95 -23.04
N PRO A 129 -21.38 3.94 -23.15
CA PRO A 129 -21.95 4.66 -22.01
C PRO A 129 -22.62 3.75 -20.97
N LEU A 130 -23.05 2.54 -21.33
CA LEU A 130 -23.72 1.61 -20.40
C LEU A 130 -22.75 0.94 -19.41
N GLU A 131 -21.45 0.92 -19.69
CA GLU A 131 -20.44 0.42 -18.73
C GLU A 131 -20.13 1.43 -17.61
N GLY A 132 -20.36 2.73 -17.86
CA GLY A 132 -20.18 3.80 -16.87
C GLY A 132 -21.32 3.94 -15.86
N GLU A 133 -22.53 3.55 -16.24
CA GLU A 133 -23.73 3.65 -15.38
C GLU A 133 -23.80 2.54 -14.33
N ALA A 134 -23.11 1.41 -14.52
CA ALA A 134 -23.13 0.29 -13.57
C ALA A 134 -22.44 0.60 -12.23
N PHE A 135 -21.64 1.67 -12.15
CA PHE A 135 -20.86 2.01 -10.95
C PHE A 135 -21.22 3.35 -10.29
N GLY A 136 -22.22 4.09 -10.80
CA GLY A 136 -22.48 5.46 -10.35
C GLY A 136 -23.94 5.89 -10.38
N SER A 137 -24.69 5.57 -9.32
CA SER A 137 -26.02 6.09 -8.96
C SER A 137 -27.18 5.78 -9.94
N PRO A 138 -28.42 5.57 -9.46
CA PRO A 138 -29.55 5.30 -10.33
C PRO A 138 -29.84 6.50 -11.27
N PRO A 139 -30.34 6.24 -12.48
CA PRO A 139 -30.55 7.27 -13.49
C PRO A 139 -31.52 8.36 -13.00
N LEU A 140 -31.14 9.62 -13.23
CA LEU A 140 -31.96 10.81 -12.94
C LEU A 140 -33.33 10.81 -13.64
N SER A 141 -33.57 9.90 -14.60
CA SER A 141 -34.87 9.70 -15.23
C SER A 141 -35.93 9.10 -14.29
N ALA A 142 -35.53 8.44 -13.20
CA ALA A 142 -36.47 7.93 -12.20
C ALA A 142 -37.04 9.05 -11.29
N SER A 143 -36.31 10.16 -11.09
CA SER A 143 -36.74 11.25 -10.20
C SER A 143 -37.77 12.19 -10.82
N ALA A 144 -37.92 12.19 -12.16
CA ALA A 144 -38.88 13.05 -12.84
C ALA A 144 -40.27 12.41 -13.00
N ALA A 145 -40.39 11.10 -12.77
CA ALA A 145 -41.65 10.36 -12.90
C ALA A 145 -42.49 10.35 -11.60
N GLU A 146 -41.90 10.65 -10.44
CA GLU A 146 -42.62 10.71 -9.15
C GLU A 146 -43.09 12.11 -8.76
N ALA A 147 -42.88 13.12 -9.61
CA ALA A 147 -43.29 14.51 -9.38
C ALA A 147 -44.48 14.97 -10.25
N ARG A 148 -45.27 14.04 -10.80
CA ARG A 148 -46.55 14.30 -11.47
C ARG A 148 -47.63 13.40 -10.88
#